data_AF-A0A7C7QC28-F1
#
_entry.id   AF-A0A7C7QC28-F1
#
_cell.length_a   1.000
_cell.length_b   1.000
_cell.length_c   1.000
_cell.angle_alpha   90.00
_cell.angle_beta   90.00
_cell.angle_gamma   90.00
#
_symmetry.space_group_name_H-M   'P 1'
#
loop_
_entity.id
_entity.type
_entity.pdbx_description
1 polymer ?
#
loop_
_entity_poly.entity_id
_entity_poly.type
_entity_poly.pdbx_seq_one_letter_code
_entity_poly.pdbx_strand_id
1 'polypeptide(L)' 'FSLTTFPILPPFSKLKSQGCDAVVLVCTELPLLITQKDSSLPTLDSTRILARAALKRAVTI' A
#
# COMPACT_ATOMS: atom_id res chain seq x y z
N PHE A 1 -5.49 15.65 -4.66
CA PHE A 1 -5.75 15.96 -3.25
C PHE A 1 -7.23 16.29 -3.07
N SER A 2 -8.10 15.34 -3.45
CA SER A 2 -9.54 15.38 -3.21
C SER A 2 -9.95 13.95 -2.91
N LEU A 3 -10.72 13.80 -1.83
CA LEU A 3 -11.07 12.56 -1.17
C LEU A 3 -11.86 11.63 -2.10
N THR A 4 -11.30 10.48 -2.46
CA THR A 4 -12.06 9.35 -3.04
C THR A 4 -12.09 8.19 -2.05
N THR A 5 -12.86 8.38 -1.00
CA THR A 5 -13.48 7.30 -0.23
C THR A 5 -14.42 6.53 -1.17
N PHE A 6 -14.30 5.19 -1.25
CA PHE A 6 -15.35 4.25 -1.71
C PHE A 6 -15.96 4.52 -3.11
N PRO A 7 -15.57 3.90 -4.27
CA PRO A 7 -15.67 2.44 -4.53
C PRO A 7 -14.74 1.93 -5.68
N ILE A 8 -13.67 2.65 -6.02
CA ILE A 8 -12.91 2.45 -7.29
C ILE A 8 -11.91 1.29 -7.24
N LEU A 9 -11.50 0.84 -6.05
CA LEU A 9 -10.61 -0.31 -5.95
C LEU A 9 -11.46 -1.60 -6.06
N PRO A 10 -11.19 -2.49 -7.04
CA PRO A 10 -11.81 -3.80 -7.04
C PRO A 10 -11.44 -4.55 -5.75
N PRO A 11 -12.30 -5.47 -5.27
CA PRO A 11 -11.99 -6.29 -4.10
C PRO A 11 -10.61 -6.95 -4.26
N PHE A 12 -9.83 -7.03 -3.18
CA PHE A 12 -8.50 -7.65 -3.22
C PHE A 12 -8.51 -9.08 -3.77
N SER A 13 -9.62 -9.81 -3.56
CA SER A 13 -9.87 -11.13 -4.18
C SER A 13 -9.95 -11.09 -5.71
N LYS A 14 -10.52 -10.03 -6.29
CA LYS A 14 -10.59 -9.83 -7.75
C LYS A 14 -9.24 -9.45 -8.34
N LEU A 15 -8.46 -8.63 -7.64
CA LEU A 15 -7.06 -8.35 -8.03
C LEU A 15 -6.21 -9.61 -7.98
N LYS A 16 -6.39 -10.44 -6.95
CA LYS A 16 -5.72 -11.73 -6.83
C LYS A 16 -6.08 -12.67 -7.97
N SER A 17 -7.36 -12.76 -8.34
CA SER A 17 -7.79 -13.59 -9.47
C SER A 17 -7.32 -13.04 -10.83
N GLN A 18 -6.98 -11.76 -10.90
CA GLN A 18 -6.34 -11.13 -12.05
C GLN A 18 -4.80 -11.34 -12.08
N GLY A 19 -4.24 -12.07 -11.11
CA GLY A 19 -2.82 -12.37 -11.04
C GLY A 19 -1.97 -11.30 -10.35
N CYS A 20 -2.57 -10.39 -9.58
CA CYS A 20 -1.79 -9.46 -8.77
C CYS A 20 -1.17 -10.15 -7.56
N ASP A 21 0.15 -10.02 -7.39
CA ASP A 21 0.89 -10.61 -6.27
C ASP A 21 0.87 -9.75 -5.00
N ALA A 22 0.70 -8.43 -5.14
CA ALA A 22 0.69 -7.48 -4.03
C ALA A 22 -0.08 -6.20 -4.43
N VAL A 23 -0.44 -5.39 -3.43
CA VAL A 23 -1.04 -4.07 -3.62
C VAL A 23 -0.17 -3.00 -2.99
N VAL A 24 0.19 -1.97 -3.77
CA VAL A 24 0.96 -0.83 -3.28
C VAL A 24 0.02 0.28 -2.83
N LEU A 25 0.16 0.73 -1.59
CA LEU A 25 -0.55 1.87 -1.02
C LEU A 25 0.32 3.12 -1.21
N VAL A 26 -0.02 3.92 -2.22
CA VAL A 26 0.82 5.03 -2.69
C VAL A 26 0.47 6.37 -2.04
N CYS A 27 -0.79 6.59 -1.66
CA CYS A 27 -1.19 7.80 -0.96
C CYS A 27 -0.86 7.69 0.54
N THR A 28 -0.51 8.81 1.16
CA THR A 28 -0.21 8.88 2.61
C THR A 28 -1.38 8.49 3.51
N GLU A 29 -2.61 8.57 3.00
CA GLU A 29 -3.86 8.36 3.72
C GLU A 29 -4.39 6.93 3.60
N LEU A 30 -4.02 6.22 2.54
CA LEU A 30 -4.46 4.84 2.29
C LEU A 30 -3.99 3.86 3.38
N PRO A 31 -2.74 3.93 3.88
CA PRO A 31 -2.29 3.10 5.01
C PRO A 31 -3.06 3.32 6.32
N LEU A 32 -3.76 4.45 6.49
CA LEU A 32 -4.60 4.70 7.67
C LEU A 32 -5.99 4.06 7.55
N LEU A 33 -6.46 3.79 6.34
CA LEU A 33 -7.80 3.24 6.06
C LEU A 33 -7.78 1.76 5.70
N ILE A 34 -6.67 1.26 5.14
CA ILE A 34 -6.52 -0.11 4.66
C ILE A 34 -5.38 -0.77 5.42
N THR A 35 -5.71 -1.79 6.19
CA THR A 35 -4.73 -2.61 6.89
C THR A 35 -4.48 -3.91 6.13
N GLN A 36 -3.39 -4.62 6.46
CA GLN A 36 -3.11 -5.94 5.90
C GLN A 36 -4.25 -6.94 6.15
N LYS A 37 -5.06 -6.75 7.19
CA LYS A 37 -6.20 -7.63 7.52
C LYS A 37 -7.35 -7.48 6.52
N ASP A 38 -7.45 -6.32 5.89
CA ASP A 38 -8.50 -6.00 4.92
C ASP A 38 -8.16 -6.52 3.51
N SER A 39 -6.91 -6.97 3.31
CA SER A 39 -6.38 -7.41 2.02
C SER A 39 -6.00 -8.89 2.00
N SER A 40 -6.51 -9.60 1.00
CA SER A 40 -6.12 -10.99 0.68
C SER A 40 -4.77 -11.08 -0.06
N LEU A 41 -4.14 -9.93 -0.31
CA LEU A 41 -2.83 -9.74 -0.93
C LEU A 41 -1.89 -8.98 0.02
N PRO A 42 -0.57 -9.23 -0.04
CA PRO A 42 0.43 -8.40 0.63
C PRO A 42 0.24 -6.91 0.29
N THR A 43 0.18 -6.04 1.31
CA THR A 43 0.13 -4.59 1.14
C THR A 43 1.51 -3.98 1.33
N LEU A 44 1.91 -3.13 0.38
CA LEU A 44 3.20 -2.44 0.39
C LEU A 44 2.95 -0.94 0.56
N ASP A 45 3.33 -0.39 1.70
CA ASP A 45 3.30 1.05 1.95
C ASP A 45 4.56 1.70 1.37
N SER A 46 4.40 2.45 0.27
CA SER A 46 5.54 3.08 -0.41
C SER A 46 6.24 4.11 0.47
N THR A 47 5.49 4.83 1.31
CA THR A 47 6.03 5.85 2.21
C THR A 47 6.91 5.21 3.25
N ARG A 48 6.45 4.11 3.86
CA ARG A 48 7.22 3.38 4.87
C ARG A 48 8.46 2.70 4.27
N ILE A 49 8.34 2.14 3.06
CA ILE A 49 9.48 1.56 2.34
C ILE A 49 10.53 2.65 2.06
N LEU A 50 10.10 3.79 1.50
CA LEU A 50 11.00 4.90 1.20
C LEU A 50 11.67 5.46 2.46
N ALA A 51 10.90 5.67 3.54
CA ALA A 51 11.43 6.16 4.81
C ALA A 51 12.49 5.20 5.39
N ARG A 52 12.26 3.89 5.33
CA ARG A 52 13.24 2.88 5.79
C ARG A 52 14.48 2.86 4.91
N ALA A 53 14.34 3.01 3.60
CA ALA A 53 15.47 3.10 2.68
C ALA A 53 16.30 4.36 2.94
N ALA A 54 15.65 5.51 3.15
CA ALA A 54 16.30 6.76 3.49
C ALA A 54 17.05 6.68 4.83
N LEU A 55 16.43 6.12 5.86
CA LEU A 55 17.08 5.91 7.16
C LEU A 55 18.29 4.99 7.03
N LYS A 56 18.14 3.85 6.34
CA LYS A 56 19.26 2.93 6.08
C LYS A 56 20.41 3.65 5.37
N ARG A 57 20.10 4.47 4.37
CA ARG A 57 21.10 5.24 3.65
C ARG A 57 21.80 6.23 4.58
N ALA A 58 21.08 6.94 5.44
CA ALA A 58 21.62 7.95 6.34
C ALA A 58 22.55 7.40 7.43
N VAL A 59 22.28 6.19 7.95
CA VAL A 59 23.08 5.56 9.02
C VAL A 59 24.25 4.71 8.51
N THR A 60 24.32 4.46 7.19
CA THR A 60 25.41 3.70 6.56
C THR A 60 26.43 4.63 5.87
N ILE A 61 26.43 5.92 6.24
CA ILE A 61 27.43 6.93 5.84
C ILE A 61 28.37 7.17 7.02
#